data_AF-A0AAD5Q6C5-F1
#
_entry.id   AF-A0AAD5Q6C5-F1
#
_cell.length_a   1.000
_cell.length_b   1.000
_cell.length_c   1.000
_cell.angle_alpha   90.00
_cell.angle_beta   90.00
_cell.angle_gamma   90.00
#
_symmetry.space_group_name_H-M   'P 1'
#
loop_
_entity.id
_entity.type
_entity.pdbx_description
1 polymer ?
#
loop_
_entity_poly.entity_id
_entity_poly.type
_entity_poly.pdbx_seq_one_letter_code
_entity_poly.pdbx_strand_id
1 'polypeptide(L)'
;MLSSFAKCATTLTRPAGARAIYVQVRAGQDAERVASRVSGIMNEDGVFKSLALKRHHEKGSQRRKRKVEEQTIRHVNRRIGSMIDFILKRKKAGF
;
A
#
# COMPACT_ATOMS: atom_id res chain seq x y z
N MET A 1 18.33 -22.73 -41.63
CA MET A 1 19.31 -22.28 -40.62
C MET A 1 18.55 -21.80 -39.39
N LEU A 2 18.57 -22.59 -38.31
CA LEU A 2 17.89 -22.28 -37.04
C LEU A 2 18.88 -21.52 -36.15
N SER A 3 18.82 -20.19 -36.13
CA SER A 3 19.67 -19.37 -35.26
C SER A 3 19.05 -19.26 -33.88
N SER A 4 19.81 -19.76 -32.91
CA SER A 4 19.53 -19.95 -31.49
C SER A 4 19.06 -18.69 -30.74
N PHE A 5 18.01 -18.86 -29.94
CA PHE A 5 17.72 -18.04 -28.76
C PHE A 5 18.86 -18.17 -27.75
N ALA A 6 19.62 -17.10 -27.53
CA ALA A 6 20.48 -16.96 -26.34
C ALA A 6 19.85 -15.93 -25.40
N LYS A 7 19.01 -16.45 -24.50
CA LYS A 7 18.45 -15.73 -23.36
C LYS A 7 19.59 -15.22 -22.48
N CYS A 8 19.82 -13.91 -22.45
CA CYS A 8 20.54 -13.28 -21.36
C CYS A 8 19.62 -13.27 -20.13
N ALA A 9 19.51 -14.43 -19.47
CA ALA A 9 18.83 -14.55 -18.20
C ALA A 9 19.77 -14.00 -17.12
N THR A 10 19.74 -12.68 -16.91
CA THR A 10 20.33 -12.08 -15.72
C THR A 10 19.62 -12.68 -14.52
N THR A 11 20.27 -13.59 -13.81
CA THR A 11 19.83 -14.08 -12.51
C THR A 11 19.94 -12.93 -11.52
N LEU A 12 18.93 -12.06 -11.52
CA LEU A 12 18.69 -11.11 -10.45
C LEU A 12 18.54 -11.93 -9.18
N THR A 13 19.56 -11.93 -8.34
CA THR A 13 19.51 -12.49 -6.99
C THR A 13 18.42 -11.73 -6.23
N ARG A 14 17.22 -12.31 -6.23
CA ARG A 14 16.06 -11.73 -5.57
C ARG A 14 16.38 -11.63 -4.09
N PRO A 15 16.42 -10.42 -3.48
CA PRO A 15 16.65 -10.31 -2.05
C PRO A 15 15.59 -11.14 -1.32
N ALA A 16 15.98 -11.89 -0.30
CA ALA A 16 15.04 -12.68 0.50
C ALA A 16 13.97 -11.74 1.06
N GLY A 17 12.74 -11.82 0.53
CA GLY A 17 11.64 -10.90 0.83
C GLY A 17 11.19 -9.97 -0.31
N ALA A 18 11.84 -9.97 -1.48
CA ALA A 18 11.31 -9.29 -2.66
C ALA A 18 10.03 -9.99 -3.13
N ARG A 19 8.89 -9.30 -2.91
CA ARG A 19 7.58 -9.69 -3.43
C ARG A 19 7.55 -9.37 -4.92
N ALA A 20 7.63 -10.38 -5.76
CA ALA A 20 7.21 -10.23 -7.15
C ALA A 20 5.68 -10.30 -7.15
N ILE A 21 5.01 -9.18 -7.44
CA ILE A 21 3.56 -9.16 -7.60
C ILE A 21 3.27 -9.61 -9.03
N TYR A 22 3.11 -10.92 -9.21
CA TYR A 22 2.59 -11.47 -10.45
C TYR A 22 1.07 -11.30 -10.43
N VAL A 23 0.55 -10.42 -11.27
CA VAL A 23 -0.89 -10.31 -11.48
C VAL A 23 -1.27 -11.04 -12.75
N GLN A 24 -2.09 -12.08 -12.62
CA GLN A 24 -2.64 -12.77 -13.76
C GLN A 24 -3.69 -11.87 -14.44
N VAL A 25 -3.29 -11.24 -15.53
CA VAL A 25 -4.20 -10.44 -16.37
C VAL A 25 -4.92 -11.39 -17.31
N ARG A 26 -6.25 -11.44 -17.23
CA ARG A 26 -7.05 -12.23 -18.19
C ARG A 26 -7.00 -11.55 -19.57
N ALA A 27 -7.06 -12.34 -20.64
CA ALA A 27 -7.17 -11.79 -21.99
C ALA A 27 -8.40 -10.86 -22.09
N GLY A 28 -8.20 -9.63 -22.58
CA GLY A 28 -9.25 -8.61 -22.67
C GLY A 28 -9.47 -7.76 -21.40
N GLN A 29 -8.70 -7.97 -20.32
CA GLN A 29 -8.70 -7.03 -19.20
C GLN A 29 -7.88 -5.78 -19.51
N ASP A 30 -8.46 -4.63 -19.18
CA ASP A 30 -7.83 -3.33 -19.24
C ASP A 30 -6.61 -3.25 -18.31
N ALA A 31 -5.45 -2.98 -18.93
CA ALA A 31 -4.17 -2.89 -18.24
C ALA A 31 -4.13 -1.76 -17.20
N GLU A 32 -4.86 -0.66 -17.43
CA GLU A 32 -4.91 0.47 -16.50
C GLU A 32 -5.63 0.11 -15.20
N ARG A 33 -6.72 -0.66 -15.31
CA ARG A 33 -7.45 -1.19 -14.14
C ARG A 33 -6.59 -2.14 -13.32
N VAL A 34 -5.79 -2.97 -14.00
CA VAL A 34 -4.85 -3.87 -13.33
C VAL A 34 -3.77 -3.07 -12.59
N ALA A 35 -3.15 -2.09 -13.26
CA ALA A 35 -2.14 -1.23 -12.64
C ALA A 35 -2.70 -0.46 -11.42
N SER A 36 -3.92 0.06 -11.54
CA SER A 36 -4.61 0.75 -10.44
C SER A 36 -4.84 -0.19 -9.25
N ARG A 37 -5.25 -1.45 -9.50
CA ARG A 37 -5.41 -2.46 -8.45
C ARG A 37 -4.08 -2.79 -7.78
N VAL A 38 -2.99 -2.95 -8.54
CA VAL A 38 -1.65 -3.19 -7.98
C VAL A 38 -1.22 -2.02 -7.10
N SER A 39 -1.44 -0.78 -7.55
CA SER A 39 -1.16 0.43 -6.76
C SER A 39 -1.95 0.45 -5.45
N GLY A 40 -3.23 0.05 -5.49
CA GLY A 40 -4.06 -0.12 -4.29
C GLY A 40 -3.47 -1.11 -3.30
N ILE A 41 -3.11 -2.32 -3.76
CA ILE A 41 -2.49 -3.37 -2.93
C ILE A 41 -1.19 -2.87 -2.29
N MET A 42 -0.33 -2.21 -3.06
CA MET A 42 0.93 -1.66 -2.54
C MET A 42 0.72 -0.56 -1.51
N ASN A 43 -0.34 0.24 -1.63
CA ASN A 43 -0.72 1.23 -0.63
C ASN A 43 -1.24 0.57 0.65
N GLU A 44 -2.10 -0.44 0.55
CA GLU A 44 -2.64 -1.21 1.68
C GLU A 44 -1.53 -1.94 2.46
N ASP A 45 -0.59 -2.55 1.75
CA ASP A 45 0.60 -3.19 2.31
C ASP A 45 1.59 -2.16 2.94
N GLY A 46 1.37 -0.86 2.74
CA GLY A 46 2.20 0.21 3.26
C GLY A 46 3.57 0.33 2.57
N VAL A 47 3.72 -0.23 1.36
CA VAL A 47 4.99 -0.22 0.60
C VAL A 47 5.46 1.20 0.35
N PHE A 48 4.59 2.05 -0.20
CA PHE A 48 4.93 3.45 -0.50
C PHE A 48 5.27 4.25 0.76
N LYS A 49 4.53 4.04 1.86
CA LYS A 49 4.84 4.64 3.17
C LYS A 49 6.23 4.21 3.65
N SER A 50 6.56 2.93 3.54
CA SER A 50 7.87 2.42 3.96
C SER A 50 9.02 2.97 3.11
N LEU A 51 8.83 3.11 1.80
CA LEU A 51 9.82 3.67 0.89
C LEU A 51 10.10 5.14 1.19
N ALA A 52 9.04 5.93 1.43
CA ALA A 52 9.18 7.33 1.83
C ALA A 52 9.98 7.49 3.14
N LEU A 53 9.74 6.63 4.13
CA LEU A 53 10.45 6.66 5.41
C LEU A 53 11.91 6.18 5.33
N LYS A 54 12.24 5.30 4.38
CA LYS A 54 13.61 4.81 4.18
C LYS A 54 14.50 5.77 3.42
N ARG A 55 13.91 6.75 2.71
CA ARG A 55 14.66 7.72 1.91
C ARG A 55 15.61 8.59 2.74
N HIS A 56 15.26 8.86 3.99
CA HIS A 56 16.08 9.67 4.90
C HIS A 56 16.23 8.96 6.25
N HIS A 57 17.41 9.09 6.87
CA HIS A 57 17.62 8.57 8.22
C HIS A 57 16.79 9.37 9.22
N GLU A 58 15.98 8.66 10.02
CA GLU A 58 15.22 9.22 11.13
C GLU A 58 15.83 8.75 12.46
N LYS A 59 16.15 9.70 13.35
CA LYS A 59 16.66 9.36 14.69
C LYS A 59 15.61 8.58 15.48
N GLY A 60 16.05 7.67 16.34
CA GLY A 60 15.15 6.83 17.15
C GLY A 60 14.15 7.61 18.01
N SER A 61 14.55 8.77 18.56
CA SER A 61 13.66 9.64 19.34
C SER A 61 12.59 10.31 18.48
N GLN A 62 12.94 10.78 17.28
CA GLN A 62 12.01 11.34 16.30
C GLN A 62 11.00 10.28 15.85
N ARG A 63 11.47 9.05 15.58
CA ARG A 63 10.63 7.90 15.23
C ARG A 63 9.58 7.59 16.28
N ARG A 64 9.94 7.68 17.57
CA ARG A 64 9.01 7.46 18.68
C ARG A 64 7.94 8.56 18.73
N LYS A 65 8.33 9.84 18.63
CA LYS A 65 7.39 10.97 18.58
C LYS A 65 6.40 10.84 17.43
N ARG A 66 6.89 10.61 16.22
CA ARG A 66 6.03 10.41 15.02
C ARG A 66 5.03 9.27 15.23
N LYS A 67 5.47 8.12 15.76
CA LYS A 67 4.58 6.97 15.99
C LYS A 67 3.45 7.28 16.97
N VAL A 68 3.75 8.04 18.04
CA VAL A 68 2.74 8.47 19.02
C VAL A 68 1.75 9.44 18.37
N GLU A 69 2.23 10.43 17.63
CA GLU A 69 1.37 11.39 16.92
C GLU A 69 0.49 10.69 15.87
N GLU A 70 1.05 9.78 15.07
CA GLU A 70 0.30 8.94 14.12
C GLU A 70 -0.76 8.08 14.82
N GLN A 71 -0.50 7.61 16.04
CA GLN A 71 -1.48 6.85 16.82
C GLN A 71 -2.60 7.75 17.34
N THR A 72 -2.27 8.94 17.84
CA THR A 72 -3.24 9.94 18.29
C THR A 72 -4.17 10.35 17.16
N ILE A 73 -3.63 10.68 15.98
CA ILE A 73 -4.42 11.02 14.80
C ILE A 73 -5.35 9.86 14.41
N ARG A 74 -4.85 8.62 14.40
CA ARG A 74 -5.69 7.43 14.11
C ARG A 74 -6.81 7.24 15.12
N HIS A 75 -6.54 7.46 16.40
CA HIS A 75 -7.55 7.36 17.45
C HIS A 75 -8.63 8.43 17.30
N VAL A 76 -8.23 9.67 17.06
CA VAL A 76 -9.16 10.79 16.84
C VAL A 76 -10.02 10.55 15.59
N ASN A 77 -9.42 10.13 14.47
CA ASN A 77 -10.16 9.84 13.24
C ASN A 77 -11.21 8.74 13.42
N ARG A 78 -10.88 7.68 14.18
CA ARG A 78 -11.84 6.62 14.51
C ARG A 78 -13.01 7.15 15.33
N ARG A 79 -12.71 7.99 16.33
CA ARG A 79 -13.74 8.60 17.19
C ARG A 79 -14.66 9.52 16.38
N ILE A 80 -14.09 10.38 15.52
CA ILE A 80 -14.87 11.26 14.64
C ILE A 80 -15.75 10.44 13.70
N GLY A 81 -15.21 9.39 13.08
CA GLY A 81 -15.98 8.47 12.23
C GLY A 81 -17.18 7.87 12.97
N SER A 82 -16.97 7.36 14.20
CA SER A 82 -18.07 6.82 15.01
C SER A 82 -19.13 7.86 15.39
N MET A 83 -18.72 9.11 15.62
CA MET A 83 -19.64 10.21 15.92
C MET A 83 -20.50 10.56 14.69
N ILE A 84 -19.87 10.62 13.51
CA ILE A 84 -20.58 10.84 12.24
C ILE A 84 -21.59 9.73 12.00
N ASP A 85 -21.18 8.47 12.15
CA ASP A 85 -22.09 7.32 11.98
C ASP A 85 -23.27 7.36 12.95
N PHE A 86 -23.02 7.75 14.20
CA PHE A 86 -24.07 7.92 15.20
C PHE A 86 -25.07 9.00 14.79
N ILE A 87 -24.59 10.17 14.35
CA ILE A 87 -25.44 11.28 13.87
C ILE A 87 -26.27 10.85 12.66
N LEU A 88 -25.64 10.17 11.69
CA LEU A 88 -26.33 9.70 10.48
C LEU A 88 -27.41 8.67 10.81
N LYS A 89 -27.15 7.74 11.74
CA LYS A 89 -28.13 6.77 12.21
C LYS A 89 -29.30 7.45 12.93
N ARG A 90 -29.02 8.43 13.79
CA ARG A 90 -30.03 9.18 14.53
C ARG A 90 -30.94 9.97 13.59
N LYS A 91 -30.35 10.68 12.62
CA LYS A 91 -31.08 11.39 11.55
C LYS A 91 -31.98 10.45 10.75
N LYS A 92 -31.48 9.26 10.36
CA LYS A 92 -32.27 8.26 9.62
C LYS A 92 -33.45 7.73 10.44
N ALA A 93 -33.30 7.62 11.76
CA ALA A 93 -34.34 7.18 12.68
C ALA A 93 -35.40 8.27 12.99
N GLY A 94 -35.28 9.46 12.39
CA GLY A 94 -36.27 10.54 12.55
C GLY A 94 -36.08 11.39 13.81
N PHE A 95 -34.90 11.35 14.42
CA PHE A 95 -34.49 12.24 15.52
C PHE A 95 -33.61 13.39 15.05
#